data_AF-A0A660HS08-F1
#
_entry.id   AF-A0A660HS08-F1
#
_cell.length_a   1.000
_cell.length_b   1.000
_cell.length_c   1.000
_cell.angle_alpha   90.00
_cell.angle_beta   90.00
_cell.angle_gamma   90.00
#
_symmetry.space_group_name_H-M   'P 1'
#
loop_
_entity.id
_entity.type
_entity.pdbx_description
1 polymer ?
#
loop_
_entity_poly.entity_id
_entity_poly.type
_entity_poly.pdbx_seq_one_letter_code
_entity_poly.pdbx_strand_id
1 'polypeptide(L)'
;MKIDIVCKILVLLIFLGFAVFSGTIVLVDNKDDKCSGKQLVETASNESSPKVMTDAQGNGMIQKIHLQDNPVDSNGYWDDSESFVIDIKKFEESAASGNISIRLLERDFEIELDKITVSNGGRSCHYSGQVKGMPHSKAEFYIYGDVFCGSIEFCDLTYTIAVTSEEYDGKTVHVVFLINWENERDKVKDMLIL
;
A
#
# COMPACT_ATOMS: atom_id res chain seq x y z
N MET A 1 -28.57 -6.78 2.17
CA MET A 1 -27.53 -7.82 2.04
C MET A 1 -26.92 -7.97 0.65
N LYS A 2 -27.62 -7.82 -0.49
CA LYS A 2 -26.95 -7.84 -1.82
C LYS A 2 -26.33 -6.50 -2.25
N ILE A 3 -26.80 -5.38 -1.70
CA ILE A 3 -26.37 -4.03 -2.09
C ILE A 3 -24.98 -3.70 -1.53
N ASP A 4 -24.65 -4.18 -0.33
CA ASP A 4 -23.35 -3.92 0.32
C ASP A 4 -22.18 -4.59 -0.43
N ILE A 5 -22.39 -5.81 -0.94
CA ILE A 5 -21.39 -6.56 -1.71
C ILE A 5 -21.13 -5.89 -3.07
N VAL A 6 -22.19 -5.42 -3.75
CA VAL A 6 -22.05 -4.74 -5.04
C VAL A 6 -21.32 -3.40 -4.88
N CYS A 7 -21.58 -2.65 -3.80
CA CYS A 7 -20.83 -1.42 -3.51
C CYS A 7 -19.34 -1.70 -3.21
N LYS A 8 -19.01 -2.74 -2.44
CA LYS A 8 -17.63 -3.11 -2.13
C LYS A 8 -16.85 -3.54 -3.39
N ILE A 9 -17.48 -4.31 -4.29
CA ILE A 9 -16.90 -4.71 -5.58
C ILE A 9 -16.74 -3.52 -6.54
N LEU A 10 -17.68 -2.57 -6.54
CA LEU A 10 -17.60 -1.37 -7.38
C LEU A 10 -16.41 -0.48 -6.98
N VAL A 11 -16.13 -0.34 -5.68
CA VAL A 11 -14.95 0.39 -5.17
C VAL A 11 -13.66 -0.30 -5.64
N LEU A 12 -13.59 -1.63 -5.57
CA LEU A 12 -12.44 -2.42 -6.07
C LEU A 12 -12.17 -2.16 -7.57
N LEU A 13 -13.21 -2.16 -8.40
CA LEU A 13 -13.08 -1.94 -9.85
C LEU A 13 -12.69 -0.50 -10.22
N ILE A 14 -13.13 0.49 -9.44
CA ILE A 14 -12.72 1.89 -9.63
C ILE A 14 -11.23 2.05 -9.29
N PHE A 15 -10.75 1.43 -8.20
CA PHE A 15 -9.31 1.50 -7.84
C PHE A 15 -8.41 0.73 -8.80
N LEU A 16 -8.84 -0.44 -9.29
CA LEU A 16 -8.12 -1.16 -10.36
C LEU A 16 -8.06 -0.35 -11.67
N GLY A 17 -9.11 0.43 -11.97
CA GLY A 17 -9.12 1.33 -13.13
C GLY A 17 -8.24 2.58 -12.96
N PHE A 18 -8.11 3.11 -11.73
CA PHE A 18 -7.29 4.31 -11.46
C PHE A 18 -5.80 4.01 -11.24
N ALA A 19 -5.44 2.84 -10.72
CA ALA A 19 -4.04 2.42 -10.57
C ALA A 19 -3.32 2.27 -11.92
N VAL A 20 -4.06 2.08 -13.02
CA VAL A 20 -3.51 1.95 -14.38
C VAL A 20 -3.27 3.32 -15.05
N PHE A 21 -3.83 4.42 -14.52
CA PHE A 21 -3.82 5.73 -15.22
C PHE A 21 -3.08 6.87 -14.50
N SER A 22 -2.48 6.67 -13.33
CA SER A 22 -1.57 7.68 -12.74
C SER A 22 -0.16 7.64 -13.35
N GLY A 23 0.20 6.57 -14.05
CA GLY A 23 1.37 6.51 -14.92
C GLY A 23 1.14 7.38 -16.15
N THR A 24 1.43 8.68 -16.06
CA THR A 24 1.59 9.48 -17.26
C THR A 24 2.73 8.82 -18.05
N ILE A 25 2.40 8.21 -19.19
CA ILE A 25 3.39 7.74 -20.17
C ILE A 25 4.09 8.98 -20.70
N VAL A 26 5.10 9.45 -19.98
CA VAL A 26 6.09 10.37 -20.49
C VAL A 26 7.30 9.49 -20.78
N LEU A 27 7.35 8.99 -22.02
CA LEU A 27 8.58 8.52 -22.65
C LEU A 27 9.50 9.74 -22.81
N VAL A 28 10.11 10.18 -21.72
CA VAL A 28 11.26 11.07 -21.74
C VAL A 28 12.31 10.41 -20.88
N ASP A 29 13.34 9.92 -21.56
CA ASP A 29 14.59 9.43 -20.99
C ASP A 29 15.30 10.60 -20.29
N ASN A 30 14.84 10.94 -19.09
CA ASN A 30 15.57 11.79 -18.17
C ASN A 30 15.85 10.95 -16.93
N LYS A 31 17.04 10.33 -16.92
CA LYS A 31 17.69 9.87 -15.70
C LYS A 31 18.03 11.07 -14.82
N ASP A 32 17.01 11.69 -14.24
CA ASP A 32 17.21 12.57 -13.10
C ASP A 32 17.34 11.66 -11.87
N ASP A 33 18.55 11.69 -11.32
CA ASP A 33 19.11 10.95 -10.19
C ASP A 33 18.36 11.20 -8.85
N LYS A 34 17.02 11.03 -8.84
CA LYS A 34 16.16 11.34 -7.68
C LYS A 34 16.22 10.30 -6.57
N CYS A 35 16.67 9.08 -6.90
CA CYS A 35 16.93 8.01 -5.94
C CYS A 35 18.43 7.65 -6.03
N SER A 36 19.32 8.56 -5.60
CA SER A 36 20.77 8.35 -5.58
C SER A 36 21.16 7.20 -4.62
N GLY A 37 21.10 5.97 -5.10
CA GLY A 37 22.26 5.10 -5.33
C GLY A 37 22.98 4.41 -4.18
N LYS A 38 22.72 4.69 -2.88
CA LYS A 38 23.47 4.00 -1.79
C LYS A 38 22.70 3.50 -0.57
N GLN A 39 21.39 3.68 -0.48
CA GLN A 39 20.64 3.24 0.71
C GLN A 39 19.46 2.28 0.43
N LEU A 40 19.24 1.90 -0.83
CA LEU A 40 18.07 1.10 -1.22
C LEU A 40 18.36 -0.38 -1.52
N VAL A 41 19.62 -0.82 -1.48
CA VAL A 41 20.01 -2.20 -1.84
C VAL A 41 20.86 -2.93 -0.78
N GLU A 42 21.22 -2.30 0.36
CA GLU A 42 22.08 -2.94 1.35
C GLU A 42 21.42 -3.12 2.72
N THR A 43 20.39 -3.97 2.78
CA THR A 43 20.02 -4.66 4.03
C THR A 43 19.62 -6.12 3.86
N ALA A 44 19.89 -6.71 2.69
CA ALA A 44 19.76 -8.15 2.45
C ALA A 44 21.13 -8.84 2.37
N SER A 45 22.07 -8.51 3.27
CA SER A 45 23.23 -9.35 3.60
C SER A 45 24.07 -8.65 4.67
N ASN A 46 23.71 -8.82 5.95
CA ASN A 46 24.66 -8.83 7.05
C ASN A 46 23.99 -9.50 8.25
N GLU A 47 24.37 -10.75 8.50
CA GLU A 47 24.19 -11.40 9.78
C GLU A 47 24.88 -10.55 10.85
N SER A 48 24.11 -9.75 11.58
CA SER A 48 24.50 -9.32 12.91
C SER A 48 23.30 -9.53 13.82
N SER A 49 23.59 -10.21 14.93
CA SER A 49 22.67 -10.94 15.79
C SER A 49 21.29 -10.30 16.01
N PRO A 50 20.23 -11.12 16.09
CA PRO A 50 18.88 -10.63 16.35
C PRO A 50 18.87 -10.02 17.75
N LYS A 51 18.78 -8.69 17.82
CA LYS A 51 18.25 -8.06 19.01
C LYS A 51 16.76 -8.38 19.00
N VAL A 52 16.43 -9.47 19.68
CA VAL A 52 15.07 -9.91 20.00
C VAL A 52 14.26 -8.68 20.38
N MET A 53 13.39 -8.26 19.47
CA MET A 53 12.27 -7.41 19.79
C MET A 53 11.06 -8.21 19.35
N THR A 54 10.46 -8.80 20.38
CA THR A 54 9.33 -9.70 20.36
C THR A 54 8.29 -9.25 19.34
N ASP A 55 7.89 -10.17 18.46
CA ASP A 55 6.59 -10.12 17.81
C ASP A 55 5.53 -10.03 18.92
N ALA A 56 5.18 -8.80 19.29
CA ALA A 56 4.08 -8.54 20.17
C ALA A 56 2.81 -8.83 19.38
N GLN A 57 2.38 -10.08 19.47
CA GLN A 57 1.04 -10.52 19.19
C GLN A 57 0.05 -9.55 19.89
N GLY A 58 -0.54 -8.65 19.09
CA GLY A 58 -1.76 -7.91 19.46
C GLY A 58 -1.59 -6.50 20.06
N ASN A 59 -0.99 -5.53 19.34
CA ASN A 59 -1.38 -4.12 19.54
C ASN A 59 -1.05 -3.12 18.40
N GLY A 60 -0.43 -3.55 17.30
CA GLY A 60 -0.15 -2.68 16.15
C GLY A 60 -1.40 -2.24 15.37
N MET A 61 -1.28 -1.20 14.55
CA MET A 61 -2.33 -0.75 13.63
C MET A 61 -2.60 -1.79 12.52
N ILE A 62 -1.57 -2.47 12.05
CA ILE A 62 -1.64 -3.56 11.09
C ILE A 62 -1.26 -4.87 11.78
N GLN A 63 -2.03 -5.92 11.48
CA GLN A 63 -1.74 -7.29 11.86
C GLN A 63 -1.64 -8.14 10.59
N LYS A 64 -0.43 -8.60 10.28
CA LYS A 64 -0.20 -9.57 9.20
C LYS A 64 -0.94 -10.87 9.50
N ILE A 65 -1.56 -11.46 8.49
CA ILE A 65 -2.25 -12.74 8.59
C ILE A 65 -1.79 -13.69 7.49
N HIS A 66 -1.84 -14.98 7.79
CA HIS A 66 -1.61 -16.04 6.82
C HIS A 66 -2.91 -16.81 6.62
N LEU A 67 -3.51 -16.67 5.44
CA LEU A 67 -4.66 -17.47 5.03
C LEU A 67 -4.16 -18.83 4.53
N GLN A 68 -4.79 -19.92 4.97
CA GLN A 68 -4.37 -21.29 4.61
C GLN A 68 -4.43 -21.54 3.10
N ASP A 69 -5.44 -20.97 2.45
CA ASP A 69 -5.59 -20.96 0.99
C ASP A 69 -5.39 -19.51 0.57
N ASN A 70 -4.16 -19.14 0.18
CA ASN A 70 -3.80 -17.77 -0.19
C ASN A 70 -4.65 -17.35 -1.42
N PRO A 71 -5.81 -16.67 -1.26
CA PRO A 71 -6.82 -16.63 -2.31
C PRO A 71 -6.57 -15.52 -3.32
N VAL A 72 -5.49 -14.76 -3.09
CA VAL A 72 -5.18 -13.56 -3.85
C VAL A 72 -4.09 -13.95 -4.82
N ASP A 73 -4.52 -14.61 -5.90
CA ASP A 73 -3.67 -14.99 -7.01
C ASP A 73 -2.92 -13.75 -7.51
N SER A 74 -1.60 -13.75 -7.31
CA SER A 74 -0.71 -12.81 -7.97
C SER A 74 -0.80 -13.11 -9.47
N ASN A 75 -1.56 -12.33 -10.22
CA ASN A 75 -1.75 -12.47 -11.67
C ASN A 75 -0.46 -12.21 -12.49
N GLY A 76 0.74 -12.46 -11.94
CA GLY A 76 2.06 -12.28 -12.55
C GLY A 76 2.58 -10.84 -12.57
N TYR A 77 1.77 -9.88 -12.13
CA TYR A 77 2.09 -8.44 -12.15
C TYR A 77 2.61 -7.89 -10.82
N TRP A 78 2.52 -8.65 -9.73
CA TRP A 78 2.93 -8.19 -8.41
C TRP A 78 4.32 -8.74 -8.10
N ASP A 79 5.25 -7.88 -7.73
CA ASP A 79 6.58 -8.29 -7.32
C ASP A 79 6.57 -8.92 -5.92
N ASP A 80 5.64 -8.49 -5.06
CA ASP A 80 5.44 -9.05 -3.72
C ASP A 80 4.01 -8.77 -3.24
N SER A 81 3.51 -9.58 -2.30
CA SER A 81 2.20 -9.38 -1.67
C SER A 81 2.09 -10.00 -0.28
N GLU A 82 1.28 -9.37 0.58
CA GLU A 82 0.91 -9.93 1.89
C GLU A 82 -0.53 -9.57 2.26
N SER A 83 -1.13 -10.43 3.08
CA SER A 83 -2.46 -10.21 3.64
C SER A 83 -2.38 -9.70 5.08
N PHE A 84 -3.28 -8.79 5.44
CA PHE A 84 -3.35 -8.24 6.79
C PHE A 84 -4.77 -7.79 7.17
N VAL A 85 -4.99 -7.57 8.46
CA VAL A 85 -6.14 -6.83 8.99
C VAL A 85 -5.65 -5.52 9.60
N ILE A 86 -6.48 -4.47 9.51
CA ILE A 86 -6.17 -3.14 10.03
C ILE A 86 -7.13 -2.74 11.13
N ASP A 87 -6.61 -2.09 12.17
CA ASP A 87 -7.41 -1.38 13.17
C ASP A 87 -7.67 0.04 12.68
N ILE A 88 -8.80 0.24 12.00
CA ILE A 88 -9.20 1.53 11.42
C ILE A 88 -9.26 2.62 12.50
N LYS A 89 -9.73 2.31 13.70
CA LYS A 89 -9.83 3.29 14.79
C LYS A 89 -8.45 3.81 15.19
N LYS A 90 -7.47 2.92 15.34
CA LYS A 90 -6.08 3.31 15.61
C LYS A 90 -5.46 4.10 14.45
N PHE A 91 -5.81 3.75 13.21
CA PHE A 91 -5.38 4.53 12.04
C PHE A 91 -5.93 5.96 12.13
N GLU A 92 -7.22 6.14 12.36
CA GLU A 92 -7.86 7.45 12.44
C GLU A 92 -7.33 8.28 13.64
N GLU A 93 -7.10 7.65 14.78
CA GLU A 93 -6.48 8.29 15.96
C GLU A 93 -5.04 8.76 15.65
N SER A 94 -4.26 7.95 14.92
CA SER A 94 -2.91 8.34 14.48
C SER A 94 -2.97 9.47 13.46
N ALA A 95 -3.86 9.35 12.46
CA ALA A 95 -4.07 10.36 11.43
C ALA A 95 -4.50 11.73 12.02
N ALA A 96 -5.28 11.74 13.10
CA ALA A 96 -5.65 12.96 13.81
C ALA A 96 -4.45 13.72 14.41
N SER A 97 -3.33 13.04 14.65
CA SER A 97 -2.06 13.65 15.09
C SER A 97 -1.22 14.20 13.92
N GLY A 98 -1.68 14.03 12.68
CA GLY A 98 -0.99 14.45 11.47
C GLY A 98 0.13 13.52 11.01
N ASN A 99 0.42 12.45 11.75
CA ASN A 99 1.47 11.49 11.41
C ASN A 99 0.95 10.05 11.50
N ILE A 100 1.29 9.23 10.51
CA ILE A 100 0.95 7.81 10.48
C ILE A 100 2.23 6.99 10.38
N SER A 101 2.31 5.92 11.16
CA SER A 101 3.33 4.88 10.99
C SER A 101 2.64 3.59 10.55
N ILE A 102 3.04 3.08 9.38
CA ILE A 102 2.45 1.87 8.80
C ILE A 102 3.56 0.95 8.30
N ARG A 103 3.46 -0.36 8.59
CA ARG A 103 4.41 -1.36 8.09
C ARG A 103 3.72 -2.19 7.01
N LEU A 104 4.29 -2.20 5.81
CA LEU A 104 3.79 -2.95 4.64
C LEU A 104 4.96 -3.71 4.00
N LEU A 105 4.76 -5.00 3.72
CA LEU A 105 5.78 -5.91 3.15
C LEU A 105 7.11 -5.76 3.89
N GLU A 106 7.03 -5.85 5.22
CA GLU A 106 8.16 -5.74 6.15
C GLU A 106 8.86 -4.37 6.20
N ARG A 107 8.45 -3.39 5.40
CA ARG A 107 8.99 -2.02 5.38
C ARG A 107 8.13 -1.06 6.20
N ASP A 108 8.77 -0.29 7.08
CA ASP A 108 8.13 0.77 7.85
C ASP A 108 8.06 2.08 7.06
N PHE A 109 6.90 2.74 7.11
CA PHE A 109 6.65 4.05 6.51
C PHE A 109 6.18 5.03 7.58
N GLU A 110 6.95 6.10 7.79
CA GLU A 110 6.50 7.31 8.49
C GLU A 110 5.89 8.27 7.47
N ILE A 111 4.63 8.64 7.66
CA ILE A 111 3.86 9.46 6.73
C ILE A 111 3.39 10.72 7.44
N GLU A 112 3.73 11.87 6.85
CA GLU A 112 3.25 13.19 7.26
C GLU A 112 2.01 13.53 6.43
N LEU A 113 0.87 13.76 7.09
CA LEU A 113 -0.39 14.05 6.41
C LEU A 113 -0.50 15.55 6.08
N ASP A 114 -0.67 15.83 4.80
CA ASP A 114 -0.86 17.18 4.27
C ASP A 114 -2.34 17.59 4.29
N LYS A 115 -3.25 16.64 4.06
CA LYS A 115 -4.67 16.92 3.89
C LYS A 115 -5.55 15.78 4.37
N ILE A 116 -6.62 16.15 5.07
CA ILE A 116 -7.72 15.24 5.44
C ILE A 116 -9.01 15.81 4.87
N THR A 117 -9.68 15.05 4.02
CA THR A 117 -10.97 15.39 3.42
C THR A 117 -12.04 14.47 3.97
N VAL A 118 -13.02 15.06 4.66
CA VAL A 118 -14.16 14.33 5.21
C VAL A 118 -15.39 14.60 4.34
N SER A 119 -16.10 13.54 3.95
CA SER A 119 -17.29 13.60 3.11
C SER A 119 -18.39 12.66 3.62
N ASN A 120 -19.55 12.66 2.96
CA ASN A 120 -20.71 11.82 3.31
C ASN A 120 -21.19 11.93 4.76
N GLY A 121 -21.10 13.13 5.33
CA GLY A 121 -21.51 13.42 6.71
C GLY A 121 -20.60 12.81 7.77
N GLY A 122 -19.31 12.63 7.46
CA GLY A 122 -18.34 12.02 8.39
C GLY A 122 -18.10 10.53 8.18
N ARG A 123 -18.71 9.93 7.14
CA ARG A 123 -18.63 8.48 6.87
C ARG A 123 -17.55 8.09 5.89
N SER A 124 -16.98 9.06 5.19
CA SER A 124 -15.91 8.88 4.21
C SER A 124 -14.77 9.82 4.53
N CYS A 125 -13.58 9.28 4.77
CA CYS A 125 -12.38 10.05 5.05
C CYS A 125 -11.32 9.73 4.00
N HIS A 126 -10.71 10.78 3.45
CA HIS A 126 -9.60 10.69 2.52
C HIS A 126 -8.40 11.42 3.12
N TYR A 127 -7.28 10.70 3.26
CA TYR A 127 -6.05 11.17 3.85
C TYR A 127 -4.99 11.20 2.76
N SER A 128 -4.30 12.33 2.61
CA SER A 128 -3.24 12.54 1.63
C SER A 128 -2.02 13.11 2.34
N GLY A 129 -0.84 12.63 1.98
CA GLY A 129 0.42 13.01 2.63
C GLY A 129 1.64 12.47 1.88
N GLN A 130 2.78 12.50 2.57
CA GLN A 130 4.07 12.12 2.00
C GLN A 130 4.86 11.26 2.99
N VAL A 131 5.71 10.39 2.46
CA VAL A 131 6.68 9.63 3.26
C VAL A 131 7.78 10.57 3.72
N LYS A 132 8.01 10.61 5.02
CA LYS A 132 8.98 11.50 5.64
C LYS A 132 10.40 11.23 5.13
N GLY A 133 11.12 12.31 4.82
CA GLY A 133 12.48 12.22 4.28
C GLY A 133 12.57 11.72 2.84
N MET A 134 11.44 11.53 2.16
CA MET A 134 11.37 11.04 0.79
C MET A 134 10.65 12.06 -0.11
N PRO A 135 11.41 12.99 -0.73
CA PRO A 135 10.84 14.00 -1.62
C PRO A 135 10.06 13.36 -2.77
N HIS A 136 8.93 13.98 -3.14
CA HIS A 136 8.03 13.51 -4.21
C HIS A 136 7.39 12.14 -3.97
N SER A 137 7.47 11.59 -2.76
CA SER A 137 6.61 10.50 -2.37
C SER A 137 5.16 10.97 -2.25
N LYS A 138 4.22 10.03 -2.34
CA LYS A 138 2.80 10.29 -2.18
C LYS A 138 2.19 9.13 -1.41
N ALA A 139 1.40 9.46 -0.38
CA ALA A 139 0.62 8.49 0.38
C ALA A 139 -0.85 8.91 0.35
N GLU A 140 -1.72 7.99 -0.03
CA GLU A 140 -3.16 8.22 -0.13
C GLU A 140 -3.90 7.09 0.57
N PHE A 141 -4.82 7.43 1.49
CA PHE A 141 -5.64 6.45 2.19
C PHE A 141 -7.11 6.86 2.20
N TYR A 142 -7.99 5.88 2.02
CA TYR A 142 -9.42 6.06 1.96
C TYR A 142 -10.09 5.13 2.96
N ILE A 143 -10.96 5.72 3.78
CA ILE A 143 -11.82 5.00 4.72
C ILE A 143 -13.27 5.27 4.34
N TYR A 144 -14.05 4.20 4.17
CA TYR A 144 -15.50 4.26 4.04
C TYR A 144 -16.17 3.13 4.82
N GLY A 145 -16.72 3.46 5.98
CA GLY A 145 -17.25 2.45 6.90
C GLY A 145 -16.14 1.52 7.38
N ASP A 146 -16.25 0.23 7.03
CA ASP A 146 -15.27 -0.82 7.35
C ASP A 146 -14.22 -1.02 6.23
N VAL A 147 -14.33 -0.30 5.12
CA VAL A 147 -13.43 -0.42 3.98
C VAL A 147 -12.24 0.52 4.17
N PHE A 148 -11.04 -0.04 4.13
CA PHE A 148 -9.77 0.69 4.10
C PHE A 148 -9.01 0.34 2.81
N CYS A 149 -8.59 1.35 2.05
CA CYS A 149 -7.71 1.16 0.89
C CYS A 149 -6.76 2.34 0.72
N GLY A 150 -5.73 2.19 -0.10
CA GLY A 150 -4.77 3.26 -0.30
C GLY A 150 -3.57 2.87 -1.13
N SER A 151 -2.64 3.82 -1.29
CA SER A 151 -1.35 3.59 -1.91
C SER A 151 -0.23 4.40 -1.24
N ILE A 152 0.99 3.89 -1.36
CA ILE A 152 2.23 4.62 -1.10
C ILE A 152 3.09 4.51 -2.34
N GLU A 153 3.42 5.65 -2.94
CA GLU A 153 4.13 5.78 -4.21
C GLU A 153 5.42 6.57 -4.00
N PHE A 154 6.54 6.06 -4.48
CA PHE A 154 7.83 6.76 -4.48
C PHE A 154 8.82 6.12 -5.44
N CYS A 155 9.63 6.96 -6.11
CA CYS A 155 10.53 6.52 -7.19
C CYS A 155 9.78 5.59 -8.16
N ASP A 156 10.22 4.34 -8.31
CA ASP A 156 9.59 3.34 -9.18
C ASP A 156 8.72 2.32 -8.42
N LEU A 157 8.46 2.54 -7.13
CA LEU A 157 7.70 1.61 -6.30
C LEU A 157 6.29 2.13 -6.02
N THR A 158 5.32 1.23 -6.10
CA THR A 158 3.95 1.47 -5.65
C THR A 158 3.49 0.33 -4.76
N TYR A 159 3.22 0.65 -3.51
CA TYR A 159 2.54 -0.22 -2.56
C TYR A 159 1.06 0.09 -2.63
N THR A 160 0.23 -0.89 -3.01
CA THR A 160 -1.22 -0.70 -3.10
C THR A 160 -1.92 -1.56 -2.07
N ILE A 161 -2.80 -0.97 -1.28
CA ILE A 161 -3.65 -1.64 -0.31
C ILE A 161 -5.05 -1.78 -0.92
N ALA A 162 -5.46 -3.03 -1.11
CA ALA A 162 -6.78 -3.39 -1.59
C ALA A 162 -7.58 -4.16 -0.52
N VAL A 163 -8.88 -3.91 -0.49
CA VAL A 163 -9.83 -4.66 0.33
C VAL A 163 -10.17 -5.99 -0.36
N THR A 164 -10.37 -7.06 0.40
CA THR A 164 -10.81 -8.37 -0.12
C THR A 164 -12.24 -8.68 0.32
N SER A 165 -12.80 -9.78 -0.20
CA SER A 165 -14.07 -10.35 0.30
C SER A 165 -13.91 -11.18 1.57
N GLU A 166 -12.68 -11.47 1.98
CA GLU A 166 -12.38 -12.37 3.09
C GLU A 166 -12.46 -11.66 4.44
N GLU A 167 -12.76 -12.43 5.48
CA GLU A 167 -12.78 -11.95 6.86
C GLU A 167 -11.91 -12.85 7.77
N TYR A 168 -11.23 -12.22 8.72
CA TYR A 168 -10.43 -12.88 9.75
C TYR A 168 -10.80 -12.31 11.11
N ASP A 169 -11.27 -13.17 12.03
CA ASP A 169 -11.80 -12.76 13.34
C ASP A 169 -12.87 -11.65 13.27
N GLY A 170 -13.73 -11.70 12.25
CA GLY A 170 -14.79 -10.71 12.01
C GLY A 170 -14.28 -9.34 11.52
N LYS A 171 -13.01 -9.24 11.12
CA LYS A 171 -12.41 -8.07 10.47
C LYS A 171 -12.19 -8.34 8.99
N THR A 172 -12.42 -7.33 8.16
CA THR A 172 -12.14 -7.41 6.73
C THR A 172 -10.64 -7.60 6.48
N VAL A 173 -10.31 -8.59 5.64
CA VAL A 173 -8.95 -8.83 5.19
C VAL A 173 -8.59 -7.88 4.05
N HIS A 174 -7.37 -7.37 4.11
CA HIS A 174 -6.77 -6.52 3.11
C HIS A 174 -5.54 -7.22 2.53
N VAL A 175 -5.18 -6.84 1.32
CA VAL A 175 -3.93 -7.23 0.67
C VAL A 175 -3.15 -5.98 0.38
N VAL A 176 -1.86 -6.00 0.69
CA VAL A 176 -0.91 -5.08 0.07
C VAL A 176 -0.13 -5.83 -1.01
N PHE A 177 0.05 -5.18 -2.15
CA PHE A 177 0.93 -5.68 -3.20
C PHE A 177 1.88 -4.57 -3.67
N LEU A 178 3.07 -4.99 -4.10
CA LEU A 178 4.11 -4.14 -4.63
C LEU A 178 4.15 -4.26 -6.15
N ILE A 179 4.24 -3.12 -6.81
CA ILE A 179 4.64 -3.01 -8.22
C ILE A 179 5.94 -2.22 -8.27
N ASN A 180 6.96 -2.81 -8.90
CA ASN A 180 8.17 -2.14 -9.34
C ASN A 180 8.02 -1.77 -10.82
N TRP A 181 7.76 -0.49 -11.07
CA TRP A 181 7.57 0.04 -12.42
C TRP A 181 8.83 -0.04 -13.28
N GLU A 182 10.02 -0.14 -12.70
CA GLU A 182 11.25 -0.41 -13.44
C GLU A 182 11.17 -1.81 -14.10
N ASN A 183 10.80 -2.83 -13.31
CA ASN A 183 10.62 -4.19 -13.81
C ASN A 183 9.56 -4.25 -14.91
N GLU A 184 8.43 -3.57 -14.72
CA GLU A 184 7.34 -3.56 -15.72
C GLU A 184 7.75 -2.85 -17.01
N ARG A 185 8.50 -1.74 -16.94
CA ARG A 185 9.01 -1.07 -18.14
C ARG A 185 9.98 -1.95 -18.90
N ASP A 186 10.84 -2.70 -18.22
CA ASP A 186 11.80 -3.58 -18.88
C ASP A 186 11.10 -4.77 -19.54
N LYS A 187 10.07 -5.37 -18.90
CA LYS A 187 9.20 -6.39 -19.52
C LYS A 187 8.57 -5.88 -20.83
N VAL A 188 8.10 -4.63 -20.86
CA VAL A 188 7.49 -4.02 -22.06
C VAL A 188 8.53 -3.77 -23.15
N LYS A 189 9.74 -3.28 -22.80
CA LYS A 189 10.81 -3.08 -23.78
C LYS A 189 11.20 -4.39 -24.45
N ASP A 190 11.34 -5.47 -23.68
CA ASP A 190 11.72 -6.78 -24.22
C ASP A 190 10.67 -7.32 -25.21
N MET A 191 9.39 -7.04 -24.97
CA MET A 191 8.30 -7.41 -25.90
C MET A 191 8.27 -6.58 -27.20
N LEU A 192 8.81 -5.35 -27.19
CA LEU A 192 8.84 -4.47 -28.37
C LEU A 192 10.05 -4.70 -29.28
N ILE A 193 11.01 -5.53 -28.85
CA ILE A 193 12.23 -5.86 -29.60
C ILE A 193 12.10 -7.21 -30.34
N LEU A 194 10.98 -7.93 -30.18
CA LEU A 194 10.61 -9.16 -30.90
C LEU A 194 9.80 -8.88 -32.19
#